data_AF-A0AAE9TEE6-F1
#
_entry.id   AF-A0AAE9TEE6-F1
#
_cell.length_a   1.000
_cell.length_b   1.000
_cell.length_c   1.000
_cell.angle_alpha   90.00
_cell.angle_beta   90.00
_cell.angle_gamma   90.00
#
_symmetry.space_group_name_H-M   'P 1'
#
loop_
_entity.id
_entity.type
_entity.pdbx_description
1 polymer ?
#
loop_
_entity_poly.entity_id
_entity_poly.type
_entity_poly.pdbx_seq_one_letter_code
_entity_poly.pdbx_strand_id
1 'polypeptide(L)'
;MKISIEYRAPDAEGKRALRLTYYAGSYLDPTTGIRKHKRSRETLDLFLYDKPRTPAQRLHNKETQRAAEAIRAKRLFEYETGKHHLDFSNAYKASFFE
;
A
#
# COMPACT_ATOMS: atom_id res chain seq x y z
N MET A 1 3.57 -10.58 6.55
CA MET A 1 2.30 -10.01 6.08
C MET A 1 2.45 -9.62 4.61
N LYS A 2 1.44 -9.77 3.76
CA LYS A 2 1.52 -9.32 2.35
C LYS A 2 0.79 -7.99 2.22
N ILE A 3 1.49 -6.95 1.75
CA ILE A 3 0.92 -5.63 1.43
C ILE A 3 0.86 -5.51 -0.09
N SER A 4 -0.33 -5.22 -0.64
CA SER A 4 -0.55 -5.05 -2.08
C SER A 4 -1.35 -3.78 -2.37
N ILE A 5 -1.01 -3.11 -3.47
CA ILE A 5 -1.83 -2.02 -4.01
C ILE A 5 -3.02 -2.66 -4.74
N GLU A 6 -4.22 -2.20 -4.43
CA GLU A 6 -5.47 -2.61 -5.06
C GLU A 6 -6.11 -1.41 -5.77
N TYR A 7 -6.51 -1.63 -7.02
CA TYR A 7 -7.20 -0.65 -7.85
C TYR A 7 -8.70 -0.85 -7.73
N ARG A 8 -9.42 0.16 -7.26
CA ARG A 8 -10.88 0.11 -7.22
C ARG A 8 -11.47 0.17 -8.64
N ALA A 9 -12.75 -0.19 -8.73
CA ALA A 9 -13.56 0.05 -9.91
C ALA A 9 -13.51 1.55 -10.26
N PRO A 10 -13.45 1.90 -11.55
CA PRO A 10 -13.48 3.28 -11.98
C PRO A 10 -14.82 3.94 -11.60
N ASP A 11 -14.76 5.23 -11.29
CA ASP A 11 -15.95 6.07 -11.16
C ASP A 11 -16.53 6.44 -12.55
N ALA A 12 -17.58 7.26 -12.56
CA ALA A 12 -18.21 7.76 -13.78
C ALA A 12 -17.25 8.59 -14.65
N GLU A 13 -16.22 9.19 -14.07
CA GLU A 13 -15.20 9.97 -14.76
C GLU A 13 -14.01 9.11 -15.26
N GLY A 14 -14.01 7.81 -14.96
CA GLY A 14 -12.94 6.89 -15.32
C GLY A 14 -11.71 6.96 -14.40
N LYS A 15 -11.85 7.52 -13.19
CA LYS A 15 -10.79 7.55 -12.17
C LYS A 15 -10.91 6.32 -11.25
N ARG A 16 -9.78 5.70 -10.97
CA ARG A 16 -9.63 4.51 -10.13
C ARG A 16 -8.91 4.89 -8.85
N ALA A 17 -9.65 4.91 -7.75
CA ALA A 17 -9.07 5.10 -6.43
C ALA A 17 -8.14 3.93 -6.06
N LEU A 18 -7.04 4.26 -5.38
CA LEU A 18 -6.05 3.31 -4.91
C LEU A 18 -6.26 2.99 -3.44
N ARG A 19 -5.96 1.76 -3.04
CA ARG A 19 -5.88 1.38 -1.62
C ARG A 19 -4.79 0.35 -1.39
N LEU A 20 -4.26 0.29 -0.18
CA LEU A 20 -3.43 -0.82 0.28
C LEU A 20 -4.31 -1.89 0.91
N THR A 21 -4.04 -3.13 0.55
CA THR A 21 -4.64 -4.30 1.19
C THR A 21 -3.56 -5.07 1.92
N TYR A 22 -3.79 -5.26 3.21
CA TYR A 22 -2.93 -5.98 4.14
C TYR A 22 -3.49 -7.38 4.36
N TYR A 23 -2.78 -8.40 3.88
CA TYR A 23 -3.17 -9.79 4.08
C TYR A 23 -2.32 -10.44 5.18
N ALA A 24 -3.00 -10.80 6.28
CA ALA A 24 -2.41 -11.42 7.46
C ALA A 24 -2.74 -12.93 7.56
N GLY A 25 -3.06 -13.57 6.44
CA GLY A 25 -3.40 -14.99 6.39
C GLY A 25 -4.90 -15.26 6.43
N SER A 26 -5.28 -16.47 6.82
CA SER A 26 -6.67 -16.93 6.88
C SER A 26 -6.93 -17.67 8.18
N TYR A 27 -8.17 -17.60 8.67
CA TYR A 27 -8.63 -18.36 9.82
C TYR A 27 -9.84 -19.20 9.43
N LEU A 28 -10.02 -20.32 10.10
CA LEU A 28 -11.26 -21.09 10.01
C LEU A 28 -12.28 -20.41 10.92
N ASP A 29 -13.43 -20.04 10.38
CA ASP A 29 -14.52 -19.53 11.21
C ASP A 29 -15.06 -20.67 12.07
N PRO A 30 -14.98 -20.59 13.41
CA PRO A 30 -15.40 -21.67 14.30
C PRO A 30 -16.90 -21.97 14.21
N THR A 31 -17.71 -21.03 13.74
CA THR A 31 -19.18 -21.18 13.66
C THR A 31 -19.64 -21.77 12.33
N THR A 32 -18.99 -21.38 11.22
CA THR A 32 -19.41 -21.78 9.87
C THR A 32 -18.50 -22.83 9.24
N GLY A 33 -17.31 -23.07 9.80
CA GLY A 33 -16.29 -23.93 9.21
C GLY A 33 -15.69 -23.37 7.91
N ILE A 34 -16.06 -22.15 7.50
CA ILE A 34 -15.59 -21.54 6.26
C ILE A 34 -14.26 -20.83 6.52
N ARG A 35 -13.30 -21.06 5.63
CA ARG A 35 -12.01 -20.37 5.64
C ARG A 35 -12.18 -18.90 5.26
N LYS A 36 -11.98 -17.99 6.22
CA LYS A 36 -12.04 -16.54 6.02
C LYS A 36 -10.64 -15.94 5.94
N HIS A 37 -10.46 -14.92 5.09
CA HIS A 37 -9.18 -14.21 4.97
C HIS A 37 -9.13 -13.04 5.96
N LYS A 38 -8.04 -12.94 6.72
CA LYS A 38 -7.76 -11.78 7.58
C LYS A 38 -7.13 -10.68 6.72
N ARG A 39 -7.96 -9.72 6.28
CA ARG A 39 -7.54 -8.57 5.47
C ARG A 39 -7.98 -7.25 6.09
N SER A 40 -7.06 -6.29 6.18
CA SER A 40 -7.40 -4.87 6.41
C SER A 40 -7.08 -4.05 5.16
N ARG A 41 -7.72 -2.88 5.04
CA ARG A 41 -7.63 -2.00 3.87
C ARG A 41 -7.36 -0.57 4.34
N GLU A 42 -6.45 0.11 3.68
CA GLU A 42 -6.14 1.54 3.88
C GLU A 42 -6.34 2.26 2.56
N THR A 43 -7.22 3.25 2.51
CA THR A 43 -7.42 4.08 1.32
C THR A 43 -6.23 5.00 1.12
N LEU A 44 -5.72 5.04 -0.10
CA LEU A 44 -4.76 6.07 -0.51
C LEU A 44 -5.60 7.12 -1.21
N ASP A 45 -5.56 8.38 -0.79
CA ASP A 45 -6.26 9.51 -1.43
C ASP A 45 -5.62 9.88 -2.78
N LEU A 46 -5.38 8.85 -3.60
CA LEU A 46 -4.71 8.84 -4.89
C LEU A 46 -5.61 8.14 -5.90
N PHE A 47 -5.52 8.57 -7.15
CA PHE A 47 -6.30 7.96 -8.23
C PHE A 47 -5.50 7.86 -9.52
N LEU A 48 -5.86 6.86 -10.33
CA LEU A 48 -5.36 6.71 -11.69
C LEU A 48 -6.48 6.89 -12.70
N TYR A 49 -6.20 7.49 -13.84
CA TYR A 49 -7.10 7.43 -14.98
C TYR A 49 -7.08 6.03 -15.59
N ASP A 50 -8.24 5.38 -15.73
CA ASP A 50 -8.36 4.05 -16.33
C ASP A 50 -7.97 4.06 -17.82
N LYS A 51 -8.33 5.13 -18.53
CA LYS A 51 -8.03 5.33 -19.96
C LYS A 51 -7.38 6.71 -20.17
N PRO A 52 -6.07 6.88 -19.87
CA PRO A 52 -5.40 8.16 -19.99
C PRO A 52 -5.19 8.55 -21.47
N ARG A 53 -5.94 9.55 -21.94
CA ARG A 53 -5.89 10.02 -23.33
C ARG A 53 -4.81 11.09 -23.53
N THR A 54 -4.67 11.99 -22.57
CA THR A 54 -3.74 13.13 -22.69
C THR A 54 -2.35 12.81 -22.12
N PRO A 55 -1.28 13.48 -22.59
CA PRO A 55 0.06 13.33 -22.00
C PRO A 55 0.10 13.64 -20.50
N ALA A 56 -0.65 14.66 -20.06
CA ALA A 56 -0.76 15.03 -18.66
C ALA A 56 -1.37 13.90 -17.81
N GLN A 57 -2.41 13.23 -18.31
CA GLN A 57 -3.02 12.07 -17.61
C GLN A 57 -2.04 10.89 -17.51
N ARG A 58 -1.23 10.63 -18.55
CA ARG A 58 -0.20 9.59 -18.52
C ARG A 58 0.91 9.92 -17.51
N LEU A 59 1.35 11.18 -17.46
CA LEU A 59 2.33 11.65 -16.49
C LEU A 59 1.80 11.51 -15.05
N HIS A 60 0.58 11.99 -14.80
CA HIS A 60 -0.12 11.84 -13.53
C HIS A 60 -0.18 10.37 -13.07
N ASN A 61 -0.55 9.46 -13.97
CA ASN A 61 -0.59 8.03 -13.65
C ASN A 61 0.78 7.48 -13.26
N LYS A 62 1.85 7.87 -13.98
CA LYS A 62 3.22 7.43 -13.69
C LYS A 62 3.68 7.92 -12.32
N GLU A 63 3.45 9.20 -12.02
CA GLU A 63 3.82 9.80 -10.73
C GLU A 63 3.01 9.20 -9.58
N THR A 64 1.71 9.01 -9.78
CA THR A 64 0.82 8.40 -8.78
C THR A 64 1.19 6.94 -8.50
N GLN A 65 1.56 6.16 -9.52
CA GLN A 65 2.05 4.80 -9.34
C GLN A 65 3.34 4.77 -8.51
N ARG A 66 4.31 5.64 -8.83
CA ARG A 66 5.54 5.78 -8.04
C ARG A 66 5.24 6.17 -6.58
N ALA A 67 4.31 7.10 -6.36
CA ALA A 67 3.90 7.48 -5.01
C ALA A 67 3.25 6.31 -4.25
N ALA A 68 2.35 5.55 -4.89
CA ALA A 68 1.71 4.39 -4.29
C ALA A 68 2.73 3.28 -3.93
N GLU A 69 3.72 3.04 -4.78
CA GLU A 69 4.82 2.13 -4.50
C GLU A 69 5.68 2.57 -3.32
N ALA A 70 6.01 3.86 -3.23
CA ALA A 70 6.75 4.44 -2.12
C ALA A 70 5.99 4.28 -0.79
N ILE A 71 4.68 4.56 -0.77
CA ILE A 71 3.84 4.38 0.43
C ILE A 71 3.79 2.90 0.81
N ARG A 72 3.60 1.99 -0.16
CA ARG A 72 3.64 0.55 0.08
C ARG A 72 4.97 0.11 0.71
N ALA A 73 6.10 0.59 0.17
CA ALA A 73 7.43 0.29 0.69
C ALA A 73 7.62 0.79 2.11
N LYS A 74 7.19 2.03 2.39
CA LYS A 74 7.19 2.62 3.75
C LYS A 74 6.40 1.75 4.73
N ARG A 75 5.17 1.33 4.37
CA ARG A 75 4.32 0.47 5.21
C ARG A 75 4.94 -0.91 5.45
N LEU A 76 5.60 -1.47 4.44
CA LEU A 76 6.33 -2.73 4.60
C LEU A 76 7.51 -2.58 5.57
N PHE A 77 8.27 -1.49 5.44
CA PHE A 77 9.37 -1.17 6.34
C PHE A 77 8.88 -0.98 7.78
N GLU A 78 7.85 -0.16 8.00
CA GLU A 78 7.23 0.05 9.33
C GLU A 78 6.78 -1.28 9.96
N TYR A 79 6.22 -2.19 9.16
CA TYR A 79 5.81 -3.49 9.66
C TYR A 79 7.00 -4.38 10.06
N GLU A 80 8.03 -4.50 9.21
CA GLU A 80 9.18 -5.34 9.53
C GLU A 80 10.01 -4.76 10.69
N THR A 81 10.19 -3.43 10.74
CA THR A 81 10.87 -2.77 11.86
C THR A 81 10.14 -2.97 13.19
N GLY A 82 8.82 -2.76 13.21
CA GLY A 82 7.99 -2.99 14.39
C GLY A 82 7.96 -4.46 14.82
N LYS A 83 7.97 -5.40 13.87
CA LYS A 83 8.04 -6.84 14.14
C LYS A 83 9.38 -7.27 14.72
N HIS A 84 10.47 -6.65 14.28
CA HIS A 84 11.83 -6.98 14.69
C HIS A 84 12.35 -6.09 15.84
N HIS A 85 11.51 -5.22 16.41
CA HIS A 85 11.86 -4.26 17.45
C HIS A 85 13.14 -3.47 17.13
N LEU A 86 13.31 -3.11 15.86
CA LEU A 86 14.49 -2.38 15.40
C LEU A 86 14.28 -0.89 15.64
N ASP A 87 14.83 -0.39 16.75
CA ASP A 87 14.79 1.03 17.09
C ASP A 87 15.91 1.79 16.37
N PHE A 88 15.57 2.37 15.22
CA PHE A 88 16.48 3.25 14.46
C PHE A 88 16.50 4.69 14.97
N SER A 89 15.82 4.99 16.08
CA SER A 89 15.74 6.33 16.68
C SER A 89 17.12 6.92 17.01
N ASN A 90 18.09 6.07 17.35
CA ASN A 90 19.47 6.48 17.65
C ASN A 90 20.44 6.39 16.47
N ALA A 91 20.04 5.83 15.32
CA ALA A 91 20.95 5.62 14.18
C ALA A 91 21.34 6.93 13.47
N TYR A 92 20.54 7.99 13.59
CA TYR A 92 20.86 9.32 13.03
C TYR A 92 22.04 10.02 13.70
N LYS A 93 22.48 9.58 14.89
CA LYS A 93 23.65 10.16 15.60
C LYS A 93 24.98 9.51 15.21
N ALA A 94 24.95 8.34 14.57
CA ALA A 94 26.14 7.71 13.99
C ALA A 94 26.32 8.20 12.54
N SER A 95 26.27 9.52 12.34
CA SER A 95 26.75 10.11 11.10
C SER A 95 28.25 9.85 11.03
N PHE A 96 28.63 8.87 10.22
CA PHE A 96 30.00 8.65 9.76
C PHE A 96 30.43 9.89 8.97
N PHE A 97 30.93 10.88 9.69
CA PHE A 97 31.79 11.94 9.16
C PHE A 97 33.10 11.84 9.92
N GLU A 98 34.14 11.46 9.19
CA GLU A 98 35.50 11.99 9.37
C GLU A 98 35.83 12.77 8.10
#